data_AF-A0A0Q4BZG9-F1
#
_entry.id   AF-A0A0Q4BZG9-F1
#
_cell.length_a   1.000
_cell.length_b   1.000
_cell.length_c   1.000
_cell.angle_alpha   90.00
_cell.angle_beta   90.00
_cell.angle_gamma   90.00
#
_symmetry.space_group_name_H-M   'P 1'
#
loop_
_entity.id
_entity.type
_entity.pdbx_description
1 polymer ?
#
loop_
_entity_poly.entity_id
_entity_poly.type
_entity_poly.pdbx_seq_one_letter_code
_entity_poly.pdbx_strand_id
1 'polypeptide(L)'
;MQRSSDRVLKHNTRATCVLVLGAHRSGTSALTRVLNTQGCALPATLMGPNVGNESGHWESEAISAFNDELMSSAGTSWDDWQPFNDDWYRSPIAERFANRARALVRQEFEDAPLFVLKDPRICRLAKWWLDILASDDVDTSIIMPVRDPSEVAASLLRRDGTYEWTGKLLWLRYVLDAEIATRGRARLFTTYAQLLHDWKAIIQRAADHFDVVFPRRTAMSAAEVDAFLDPRKKVDAEIAGYPRAESDDVGYDASVWVSDTFEIMVRWARGSEDVADHRKLDQIRTRFDQVSLALGPAFSVEANRGAPGEAAQLRRSLEQAHEHLRHVEWLRTSAQEQAQQAHAGIEARNGALQHELDQVNDLLSARTSQAEALQREVEETRTELRALSTHASQAENELREKDAALAQAADGAAILTREIEALKRRVEELDRVIAARDADLAQSITAAEAARMDADAQRALAIDHEATIATQGAKLERAFQTASERDAEADILRSEVKRLKDEVTTRDAALSEAAKQNLARQSDTERLEAEILRLNDEIASRTRALSSAADQHQALAAQFAAYKAEDTTPWKRLWRTLRDKHQPES
;
A
#
# COMPACT_ATOMS: atom_id res chain seq x y z
N MET A 1 -82.43 27.42 24.11
CA MET A 1 -81.89 26.07 24.34
C MET A 1 -80.51 26.23 24.97
N GLN A 2 -80.42 26.11 26.30
CA GLN A 2 -80.03 24.87 27.01
C GLN A 2 -78.50 24.64 27.02
N ARG A 3 -77.80 25.33 27.93
CA ARG A 3 -76.66 24.83 28.73
C ARG A 3 -76.57 25.62 30.04
N SER A 4 -77.57 25.44 30.89
CA SER A 4 -77.50 25.79 32.31
C SER A 4 -77.91 24.57 33.12
N SER A 5 -77.40 24.45 34.34
CA SER A 5 -77.68 23.38 35.31
C SER A 5 -77.25 21.97 34.87
N ASP A 6 -75.98 21.62 35.16
CA ASP A 6 -75.60 20.25 35.59
C ASP A 6 -74.13 20.16 36.10
N ARG A 7 -73.60 21.24 36.70
CA ARG A 7 -72.53 21.08 37.71
C ARG A 7 -73.22 20.59 38.99
N VAL A 8 -73.46 19.28 39.07
CA VAL A 8 -73.87 18.61 40.30
C VAL A 8 -72.95 19.08 41.42
N LEU A 9 -73.54 19.57 42.51
CA LEU A 9 -72.81 19.98 43.70
C LEU A 9 -72.11 18.74 44.29
N LYS A 10 -70.88 18.47 43.85
CA LYS A 10 -69.97 17.55 44.52
C LYS A 10 -69.71 18.10 45.92
N HIS A 11 -70.54 17.69 46.87
CA HIS A 11 -70.22 17.83 48.27
C HIS A 11 -69.05 16.88 48.50
N ASN A 12 -67.83 17.40 48.62
CA ASN A 12 -66.77 16.57 49.17
C ASN A 12 -67.17 16.29 50.61
N THR A 13 -67.55 15.05 50.91
CA THR A 13 -68.04 14.65 52.24
C THR A 13 -66.89 14.49 53.24
N ARG A 14 -65.65 14.58 52.77
CA ARG A 14 -64.42 14.59 53.59
C ARG A 14 -64.08 15.99 54.03
N ALA A 15 -63.62 16.11 55.28
CA ALA A 15 -63.01 17.34 55.76
C ALA A 15 -61.70 17.59 55.00
N THR A 16 -61.39 18.86 54.73
CA THR A 16 -60.11 19.27 54.14
C THR A 16 -59.23 19.98 55.16
N CYS A 17 -58.05 19.44 55.39
CA CYS A 17 -56.98 20.05 56.15
C CYS A 17 -56.07 20.85 55.21
N VAL A 18 -56.02 22.18 55.37
CA VAL A 18 -54.93 22.99 54.79
C VAL A 18 -53.73 22.88 55.73
N LEU A 19 -52.75 22.07 55.37
CA LEU A 19 -51.55 21.80 56.17
C LEU A 19 -50.45 22.79 55.81
N VAL A 20 -50.07 23.65 56.77
CA VAL A 20 -49.01 24.65 56.58
C VAL A 20 -47.69 24.11 57.11
N LEU A 21 -46.75 23.82 56.21
CA LEU A 21 -45.44 23.26 56.54
C LEU A 21 -44.33 24.27 56.20
N GLY A 22 -43.73 24.87 57.21
CA GLY A 22 -42.55 25.70 57.04
C GLY A 22 -41.72 25.76 58.32
N ALA A 23 -40.42 25.95 58.16
CA ALA A 23 -39.51 26.15 59.29
C ALA A 23 -39.96 27.34 60.16
N HIS A 24 -39.56 27.34 61.44
CA HIS A 24 -39.77 28.46 62.35
C HIS A 24 -39.41 29.79 61.68
N ARG A 25 -40.17 30.85 61.99
CA ARG A 25 -39.98 32.23 61.46
C ARG A 25 -40.17 32.41 59.93
N SER A 26 -40.54 31.37 59.18
CA SER A 26 -40.76 31.42 57.72
C SER A 26 -42.09 32.05 57.27
N GLY A 27 -42.83 32.71 58.17
CA GLY A 27 -44.13 33.31 57.86
C GLY A 27 -45.34 32.37 57.97
N THR A 28 -45.16 31.16 58.52
CA THR A 28 -46.24 30.17 58.74
C THR A 28 -47.44 30.74 59.50
N SER A 29 -47.22 31.48 60.58
CA SER A 29 -48.28 32.14 61.37
C SER A 29 -49.03 33.21 60.56
N ALA A 30 -48.35 33.95 59.68
CA ALA A 30 -48.99 34.93 58.80
C ALA A 30 -49.90 34.25 57.77
N LEU A 31 -49.41 33.20 57.11
CA LEU A 31 -50.20 32.39 56.16
C LEU A 31 -51.41 31.74 56.84
N THR A 32 -51.22 31.19 58.04
CA THR A 32 -52.29 30.57 58.84
C THR A 32 -53.41 31.57 59.13
N ARG A 33 -53.06 32.81 59.51
CA ARG A 33 -54.05 33.87 59.72
C ARG A 33 -54.77 34.28 58.42
N VAL A 34 -54.08 34.35 57.29
CA VAL A 34 -54.73 34.57 55.98
C VAL A 34 -55.76 33.48 55.70
N LEU A 35 -55.37 32.20 55.80
CA LEU A 35 -56.24 31.04 55.57
C LEU A 35 -57.48 31.06 56.48
N ASN A 36 -57.31 31.38 57.77
CA ASN A 36 -58.42 31.53 58.69
C ASN A 36 -59.38 32.66 58.30
N THR A 37 -58.88 33.83 57.92
CA THR A 37 -59.72 34.93 57.42
C THR A 37 -60.43 34.56 56.10
N GLN A 38 -59.86 33.66 55.29
CA GLN A 38 -60.52 33.09 54.10
C GLN A 38 -61.53 31.96 54.40
N GLY A 39 -61.60 31.49 55.65
CA GLY A 39 -62.66 30.60 56.15
C GLY A 39 -62.21 29.25 56.67
N CYS A 40 -60.91 28.97 56.77
CA CYS A 40 -60.43 27.78 57.49
C CYS A 40 -60.68 27.92 59.01
N ALA A 41 -61.23 26.88 59.64
CA ALA A 41 -61.28 26.79 61.09
C ALA A 41 -59.87 26.79 61.70
N LEU A 42 -59.73 27.47 62.83
CA LEU A 42 -58.54 27.44 63.68
C LEU A 42 -58.73 26.38 64.78
N PRO A 43 -57.65 25.93 65.42
CA PRO A 43 -57.75 25.02 66.55
C PRO A 43 -58.42 25.69 67.77
N ALA A 44 -59.08 24.88 68.60
CA ALA A 44 -59.76 25.30 69.81
C ALA A 44 -58.81 25.88 70.87
N THR A 45 -57.59 25.34 71.02
CA THR A 45 -56.61 25.83 72.00
C THR A 45 -55.47 26.61 71.34
N LEU A 46 -55.73 27.87 70.96
CA LEU A 46 -54.74 28.73 70.32
C LEU A 46 -53.58 29.12 71.26
N MET A 47 -52.34 28.86 70.82
CA MET A 47 -51.14 29.33 71.49
C MET A 47 -51.08 30.87 71.46
N GLY A 48 -51.02 31.46 72.67
CA GLY A 48 -51.09 32.90 72.88
C GLY A 48 -49.88 33.70 72.37
N PRO A 49 -49.97 35.05 72.40
CA PRO A 49 -48.83 35.93 72.12
C PRO A 49 -47.64 35.69 73.05
N ASN A 50 -46.43 35.85 72.52
CA ASN A 50 -45.21 35.85 73.33
C ASN A 50 -44.18 36.86 72.79
N VAL A 51 -43.05 37.04 73.50
CA VAL A 51 -42.02 38.04 73.17
C VAL A 51 -41.45 37.88 71.75
N GLY A 52 -41.52 36.68 71.16
CA GLY A 52 -41.12 36.43 69.77
C GLY A 52 -42.25 36.60 68.74
N ASN A 53 -43.50 36.79 69.15
CA ASN A 53 -44.66 36.98 68.29
C ASN A 53 -45.84 37.60 69.06
N GLU A 54 -45.89 38.94 69.06
CA GLU A 54 -46.93 39.72 69.75
C GLU A 54 -48.34 39.51 69.17
N SER A 55 -48.45 38.94 67.96
CA SER A 55 -49.74 38.68 67.28
C SER A 55 -50.35 37.30 67.54
N GLY A 56 -49.69 36.47 68.37
CA GLY A 56 -50.07 35.06 68.60
C GLY A 56 -49.63 34.14 67.46
N HIS A 57 -49.42 32.86 67.77
CA HIS A 57 -48.84 31.92 66.79
C HIS A 57 -49.86 31.30 65.84
N TRP A 58 -51.16 31.38 66.13
CA TRP A 58 -52.23 30.78 65.33
C TRP A 58 -52.09 29.25 65.16
N GLU A 59 -51.40 28.58 66.09
CA GLU A 59 -51.29 27.12 66.20
C GLU A 59 -51.95 26.60 67.47
N SER A 60 -52.21 25.29 67.49
CA SER A 60 -52.73 24.61 68.68
C SER A 60 -51.60 24.43 69.71
N GLU A 61 -51.82 24.93 70.92
CA GLU A 61 -50.93 24.69 72.07
C GLU A 61 -50.89 23.20 72.40
N ALA A 62 -52.04 22.52 72.36
CA ALA A 62 -52.13 21.08 72.63
C ALA A 62 -51.39 20.24 71.57
N ILE A 63 -51.44 20.59 70.29
CA ILE A 63 -50.67 19.90 69.23
C ILE A 63 -49.18 20.21 69.33
N SER A 64 -48.78 21.44 69.68
CA SER A 64 -47.36 21.76 69.92
C SER A 64 -46.80 20.91 71.07
N ALA A 65 -47.49 20.86 72.21
CA ALA A 65 -47.07 20.06 73.37
C ALA A 65 -47.04 18.55 73.05
N PHE A 66 -48.01 18.06 72.28
CA PHE A 66 -48.05 16.69 71.78
C PHE A 66 -46.87 16.37 70.86
N ASN A 67 -46.50 17.28 69.94
CA ASN A 67 -45.35 17.12 69.06
C ASN A 67 -44.02 17.11 69.84
N ASP A 68 -43.87 17.97 70.86
CA ASP A 68 -42.69 17.97 71.73
C ASP A 68 -42.58 16.64 72.52
N GLU A 69 -43.69 16.09 73.03
CA GLU A 69 -43.69 14.77 73.69
C GLU A 69 -43.34 13.63 72.71
N LEU A 70 -43.87 13.69 71.48
CA LEU A 70 -43.59 12.71 70.43
C LEU A 70 -42.10 12.73 70.07
N MET A 71 -41.53 13.91 69.78
CA MET A 71 -40.10 14.08 69.47
C MET A 71 -39.22 13.62 70.64
N SER A 72 -39.57 13.98 71.87
CA SER A 72 -38.86 13.52 73.08
C SER A 72 -38.87 12.00 73.21
N SER A 73 -40.00 11.33 72.90
CA SER A 73 -40.07 9.86 72.88
C SER A 73 -39.24 9.20 71.77
N ALA A 74 -38.83 9.97 70.76
CA ALA A 74 -37.90 9.55 69.70
C ALA A 74 -36.44 9.95 69.98
N GLY A 75 -36.16 10.62 71.10
CA GLY A 75 -34.82 11.05 71.50
C GLY A 75 -34.34 12.35 70.83
N THR A 76 -35.26 13.19 70.36
CA THR A 76 -34.96 14.44 69.62
C THR A 76 -35.87 15.58 70.11
N SER A 77 -35.62 16.81 69.65
CA SER A 77 -36.33 18.03 70.06
C SER A 77 -36.53 18.99 68.89
N TRP A 78 -37.34 20.05 69.06
CA TRP A 78 -37.65 20.99 67.98
C TRP A 78 -36.41 21.75 67.48
N ASP A 79 -35.40 21.93 68.34
CA ASP A 79 -34.11 22.60 68.09
C ASP A 79 -32.99 21.63 67.67
N ASP A 80 -33.30 20.34 67.50
CA ASP A 80 -32.40 19.36 66.91
C ASP A 80 -32.48 19.38 65.37
N TRP A 81 -31.32 19.45 64.73
CA TRP A 81 -31.14 19.44 63.27
C TRP A 81 -30.64 18.09 62.74
N GLN A 82 -30.44 17.08 63.60
CA GLN A 82 -30.17 15.70 63.20
C GLN A 82 -31.40 15.04 62.53
N PRO A 83 -31.20 14.01 61.68
CA PRO A 83 -32.31 13.27 61.08
C PRO A 83 -33.19 12.60 62.13
N PHE A 84 -34.50 12.52 61.88
CA PHE A 84 -35.44 11.85 62.78
C PHE A 84 -35.21 10.33 62.75
N ASN A 85 -35.40 9.66 63.89
CA ASN A 85 -35.23 8.22 64.00
C ASN A 85 -36.38 7.46 63.30
N ASP A 86 -36.16 7.00 62.07
CA ASP A 86 -37.17 6.28 61.27
C ASP A 86 -37.65 4.97 61.92
N ASP A 87 -36.85 4.32 62.77
CA ASP A 87 -37.29 3.11 63.49
C ASP A 87 -38.28 3.42 64.63
N TRP A 88 -38.38 4.67 65.08
CA TRP A 88 -39.43 5.08 66.02
C TRP A 88 -40.83 4.80 65.46
N TYR A 89 -41.04 5.00 64.16
CA TYR A 89 -42.33 4.74 63.48
C TYR A 89 -42.74 3.26 63.50
N ARG A 90 -41.80 2.34 63.74
CA ARG A 90 -42.03 0.89 63.86
C ARG A 90 -42.18 0.43 65.33
N SER A 91 -42.00 1.34 66.28
CA SER A 91 -42.07 1.02 67.70
C SER A 91 -43.53 0.88 68.20
N PRO A 92 -43.79 0.09 69.26
CA PRO A 92 -45.09 0.05 69.92
C PRO A 92 -45.54 1.39 70.54
N ILE A 93 -44.62 2.36 70.66
CA ILE A 93 -44.91 3.70 71.16
C ILE A 93 -45.64 4.52 70.08
N ALA A 94 -45.27 4.38 68.80
CA ALA A 94 -45.89 5.13 67.70
C ALA A 94 -47.41 4.90 67.58
N GLU A 95 -47.90 3.68 67.84
CA GLU A 95 -49.34 3.37 67.84
C GLU A 95 -50.09 4.10 68.97
N ARG A 96 -49.47 4.25 70.15
CA ARG A 96 -50.06 5.02 71.26
C ARG A 96 -50.17 6.51 70.92
N PHE A 97 -49.16 7.07 70.27
CA PHE A 97 -49.23 8.44 69.74
C PHE A 97 -50.28 8.58 68.64
N ALA A 98 -50.44 7.57 67.75
CA ALA A 98 -51.41 7.62 66.66
C ALA A 98 -52.86 7.73 67.15
N ASN A 99 -53.22 6.95 68.17
CA ASN A 99 -54.56 7.02 68.79
C ASN A 99 -54.80 8.37 69.49
N ARG A 100 -53.78 8.93 70.13
CA ARG A 100 -53.85 10.25 70.77
C ARG A 100 -53.98 11.38 69.76
N ALA A 101 -53.24 11.35 68.65
CA ALA A 101 -53.32 12.39 67.62
C ALA A 101 -54.68 12.44 66.93
N ARG A 102 -55.30 11.29 66.62
CA ARG A 102 -56.68 11.25 66.08
C ARG A 102 -57.68 11.91 67.03
N ALA A 103 -57.63 11.55 68.32
CA ALA A 103 -58.48 12.18 69.33
C ALA A 103 -58.21 13.69 69.45
N LEU A 104 -56.95 14.11 69.40
CA LEU A 104 -56.52 15.50 69.52
C LEU A 104 -56.95 16.36 68.32
N VAL A 105 -56.84 15.86 67.08
CA VAL A 105 -57.31 16.58 65.89
C VAL A 105 -58.82 16.82 65.96
N ARG A 106 -59.60 15.80 66.35
CA ARG A 106 -61.05 15.93 66.51
C ARG A 106 -61.44 16.86 67.67
N GLN A 107 -60.65 16.90 68.74
CA GLN A 107 -60.86 17.84 69.84
C GLN A 107 -60.54 19.29 69.43
N GLU A 108 -59.47 19.50 68.67
CA GLU A 108 -58.98 20.82 68.31
C GLU A 108 -59.75 21.45 67.14
N PHE A 109 -60.23 20.65 66.18
CA PHE A 109 -60.91 21.16 64.98
C PHE A 109 -62.39 20.77 64.87
N GLU A 110 -62.92 20.03 65.85
CA GLU A 110 -64.31 19.53 65.86
C GLU A 110 -64.66 18.82 64.54
N ASP A 111 -65.90 18.91 64.07
CA ASP A 111 -66.35 18.43 62.76
C ASP A 111 -66.17 19.49 61.64
N ALA A 112 -65.16 20.37 61.74
CA ALA A 112 -64.96 21.44 60.77
C ALA A 112 -64.63 20.89 59.37
N PRO A 113 -65.42 21.20 58.32
CA PRO A 113 -65.21 20.64 56.98
C PRO A 113 -63.99 21.25 56.25
N LEU A 114 -63.49 22.39 56.73
CA LEU A 114 -62.28 23.05 56.22
C LEU A 114 -61.53 23.69 57.40
N PHE A 115 -60.34 23.19 57.71
CA PHE A 115 -59.51 23.69 58.81
C PHE A 115 -58.06 23.90 58.38
N VAL A 116 -57.30 24.67 59.17
CA VAL A 116 -55.86 24.88 58.96
C VAL A 116 -55.05 24.28 60.11
N LEU A 117 -54.22 23.28 59.78
CA LEU A 117 -53.26 22.69 60.72
C LEU A 117 -51.88 23.28 60.46
N LYS A 118 -51.28 23.84 61.51
CA LYS A 118 -49.93 24.40 61.48
C LYS A 118 -49.27 24.18 62.83
N ASP A 119 -48.11 23.53 62.82
CA ASP A 119 -47.07 23.62 63.85
C ASP A 119 -45.74 23.34 63.11
N PRO A 120 -44.66 24.12 63.31
CA PRO A 120 -43.42 23.93 62.55
C PRO A 120 -42.82 22.53 62.68
N ARG A 121 -42.95 21.86 63.83
CA ARG A 121 -42.41 20.50 64.07
C ARG A 121 -43.09 19.46 63.20
N ILE A 122 -44.30 19.73 62.70
CA ILE A 122 -44.95 18.88 61.69
C ILE A 122 -44.07 18.78 60.43
N CYS A 123 -43.16 19.71 60.15
CA CYS A 123 -42.16 19.54 59.08
C CYS A 123 -41.27 18.31 59.31
N ARG A 124 -40.78 18.10 60.55
CA ARG A 124 -39.98 16.93 60.96
C ARG A 124 -40.83 15.63 60.97
N LEU A 125 -42.12 15.76 61.24
CA LEU A 125 -43.07 14.67 61.47
C LEU A 125 -44.07 14.48 60.32
N ALA A 126 -43.82 15.09 59.15
CA ALA A 126 -44.86 15.32 58.12
C ALA A 126 -45.44 14.02 57.57
N LYS A 127 -44.58 13.03 57.33
CA LYS A 127 -44.96 11.68 56.89
C LYS A 127 -46.00 11.06 57.83
N TRP A 128 -45.72 11.10 59.12
CA TRP A 128 -46.57 10.52 60.16
C TRP A 128 -47.90 11.27 60.29
N TRP A 129 -47.87 12.61 60.33
CA TRP A 129 -49.10 13.41 60.38
C TRP A 129 -49.99 13.24 59.14
N LEU A 130 -49.41 13.10 57.95
CA LEU A 130 -50.15 12.80 56.72
C LEU A 130 -50.81 11.43 56.76
N ASP A 131 -50.14 10.43 57.35
CA ASP A 131 -50.72 9.09 57.53
C ASP A 131 -51.85 9.09 58.58
N ILE A 132 -51.73 9.88 59.65
CA ILE A 132 -52.80 10.08 60.64
C ILE A 132 -54.03 10.74 60.00
N LEU A 133 -53.86 11.87 59.29
CA LEU A 133 -54.95 12.57 58.61
C LEU A 133 -55.64 11.69 57.57
N ALA A 134 -54.86 10.95 56.76
CA ALA A 134 -55.40 10.00 55.80
C ALA A 134 -56.16 8.84 56.47
N SER A 135 -55.74 8.40 57.67
CA SER A 135 -56.44 7.35 58.43
C SER A 135 -57.80 7.79 59.00
N ASP A 136 -58.01 9.10 59.17
CA ASP A 136 -59.27 9.72 59.61
C ASP A 136 -60.09 10.29 58.43
N ASP A 137 -59.79 9.87 57.19
CA ASP A 137 -60.48 10.25 55.95
C ASP A 137 -60.42 11.76 55.61
N VAL A 138 -59.38 12.46 56.10
CA VAL A 138 -59.16 13.90 55.88
C VAL A 138 -58.31 14.14 54.63
N ASP A 139 -58.86 14.85 53.64
CA ASP A 139 -58.11 15.27 52.46
C ASP A 139 -57.12 16.39 52.85
N THR A 140 -55.85 16.28 52.44
CA THR A 140 -54.80 17.25 52.85
C THR A 140 -54.28 18.08 51.69
N SER A 141 -54.36 19.41 51.83
CA SER A 141 -53.84 20.42 50.91
C SER A 141 -52.63 21.12 51.52
N ILE A 142 -51.44 20.99 50.93
CA ILE A 142 -50.18 21.34 51.61
C ILE A 142 -49.66 22.68 51.10
N ILE A 143 -49.45 23.67 51.99
CA ILE A 143 -48.84 24.95 51.62
C ILE A 143 -47.52 25.15 52.36
N MET A 144 -46.46 25.41 51.61
CA MET A 144 -45.10 25.56 52.11
C MET A 144 -44.62 27.02 51.99
N PRO A 145 -44.76 27.83 53.06
CA PRO A 145 -44.16 29.16 53.12
C PRO A 145 -42.66 29.07 53.42
N VAL A 146 -41.85 29.65 52.53
CA VAL A 146 -40.39 29.76 52.71
C VAL A 146 -39.94 31.21 52.86
N ARG A 147 -38.86 31.40 53.61
CA ARG A 147 -38.22 32.70 53.85
C ARG A 147 -36.71 32.54 53.74
N ASP A 148 -36.00 33.63 53.46
CA ASP A 148 -34.54 33.64 53.42
C ASP A 148 -33.97 33.03 54.71
N PRO A 149 -33.07 32.03 54.62
CA PRO A 149 -32.48 31.36 55.78
C PRO A 149 -31.77 32.32 56.73
N SER A 150 -31.21 33.41 56.22
CA SER A 150 -30.50 34.45 56.98
C SER A 150 -31.49 35.31 57.78
N GLU A 151 -32.63 35.66 57.20
CA GLU A 151 -33.71 36.35 57.92
C GLU A 151 -34.32 35.45 59.03
N VAL A 152 -34.45 34.15 58.75
CA VAL A 152 -34.91 33.14 59.72
C VAL A 152 -33.91 33.03 60.88
N ALA A 153 -32.62 32.85 60.57
CA ALA A 153 -31.55 32.75 61.56
C ALA A 153 -31.44 34.01 62.42
N ALA A 154 -31.43 35.21 61.81
CA ALA A 154 -31.44 36.48 62.54
C ALA A 154 -32.70 36.66 63.41
N SER A 155 -33.84 36.12 62.99
CA SER A 155 -35.07 36.14 63.80
C SER A 155 -35.08 35.11 64.93
N LEU A 156 -34.37 33.98 64.82
CA LEU A 156 -34.18 33.02 65.90
C LEU A 156 -33.20 33.57 66.94
N LEU A 157 -32.05 34.11 66.49
CA LEU A 157 -31.08 34.79 67.35
C LEU A 157 -31.74 35.87 68.25
N ARG A 158 -32.66 36.66 67.71
CA ARG A 158 -33.43 37.65 68.49
C ARG A 158 -34.47 37.05 69.44
N ARG A 159 -34.97 35.83 69.17
CA ARG A 159 -36.03 35.17 69.96
C ARG A 159 -35.47 34.49 71.21
N ASP A 160 -34.39 33.72 71.05
CA ASP A 160 -33.89 32.77 72.05
C ASP A 160 -32.36 32.64 72.08
N GLY A 161 -31.64 33.43 71.29
CA GLY A 161 -30.18 33.38 71.23
C GLY A 161 -29.60 32.28 70.34
N THR A 162 -30.42 31.55 69.57
CA THR A 162 -29.93 30.56 68.59
C THR A 162 -28.89 31.17 67.65
N TYR A 163 -27.68 30.60 67.60
CA TYR A 163 -26.61 31.05 66.72
C TYR A 163 -27.02 30.99 65.24
N GLU A 164 -26.48 31.92 64.44
CA GLU A 164 -26.87 32.09 63.03
C GLU A 164 -26.72 30.79 62.22
N TRP A 165 -25.60 30.10 62.40
CA TRP A 165 -25.32 28.82 61.73
C TRP A 165 -26.32 27.73 62.14
N THR A 166 -26.63 27.61 63.44
CA THR A 166 -27.61 26.64 63.96
C THR A 166 -29.00 26.95 63.41
N GLY A 167 -29.38 28.23 63.33
CA GLY A 167 -30.64 28.68 62.71
C GLY A 167 -30.75 28.31 61.23
N LYS A 168 -29.64 28.45 60.47
CA LYS A 168 -29.55 28.03 59.06
C LYS A 168 -29.66 26.50 58.90
N LEU A 169 -29.00 25.71 59.76
CA LEU A 169 -29.10 24.23 59.74
C LEU A 169 -30.49 23.74 60.16
N LEU A 170 -31.13 24.37 61.14
CA LEU A 170 -32.51 24.07 61.54
C LEU A 170 -33.50 24.38 60.42
N TRP A 171 -33.35 25.55 59.76
CA TRP A 171 -34.13 25.88 58.58
C TRP A 171 -33.97 24.81 57.48
N LEU A 172 -32.74 24.40 57.18
CA LEU A 172 -32.44 23.39 56.16
C LEU A 172 -33.09 22.04 56.51
N ARG A 173 -32.93 21.58 57.75
CA ARG A 173 -33.53 20.33 58.24
C ARG A 173 -35.06 20.32 58.08
N TYR A 174 -35.72 21.39 58.54
CA TYR A 174 -37.18 21.48 58.48
C TYR A 174 -37.68 21.51 57.03
N VAL A 175 -37.02 22.26 56.14
CA VAL A 175 -37.41 22.33 54.72
C VAL A 175 -37.21 20.99 54.02
N LEU A 176 -36.07 20.32 54.20
CA LEU A 176 -35.78 19.03 53.56
C LEU A 176 -36.69 17.90 54.06
N ASP A 177 -36.92 17.80 55.37
CA ASP A 177 -37.79 16.77 55.95
C ASP A 177 -39.26 16.96 55.51
N ALA A 178 -39.75 18.21 55.45
CA ALA A 178 -41.08 18.51 54.91
C ALA A 178 -41.17 18.20 53.41
N GLU A 179 -40.16 18.58 52.62
CA GLU A 179 -40.15 18.36 51.18
C GLU A 179 -40.20 16.86 50.85
N ILE A 180 -39.27 16.05 51.38
CA ILE A 180 -39.23 14.62 51.04
C ILE A 180 -40.50 13.89 51.47
N ALA A 181 -41.06 14.23 52.63
CA ALA A 181 -42.24 13.58 53.19
C ALA A 181 -43.56 13.91 52.47
N THR A 182 -43.58 14.96 51.63
CA THR A 182 -44.80 15.45 50.96
C THR A 182 -44.79 15.24 49.45
N ARG A 183 -43.73 14.62 48.89
CA ARG A 183 -43.68 14.26 47.46
C ARG A 183 -44.88 13.39 47.06
N GLY A 184 -45.46 13.66 45.89
CA GLY A 184 -46.64 12.95 45.39
C GLY A 184 -47.97 13.35 46.04
N ARG A 185 -47.99 14.27 47.00
CA ARG A 185 -49.21 14.94 47.50
C ARG A 185 -49.41 16.26 46.73
N ALA A 186 -50.64 16.78 46.71
CA ALA A 186 -50.89 18.14 46.20
C ALA A 186 -50.25 19.17 47.14
N ARG A 187 -49.32 19.99 46.62
CA ARG A 187 -48.56 20.96 47.42
C ARG A 187 -48.23 22.23 46.64
N LEU A 188 -48.25 23.37 47.35
CA LEU A 188 -47.99 24.70 46.80
C LEU A 188 -46.90 25.40 47.61
N PHE A 189 -45.90 25.94 46.93
CA PHE A 189 -44.84 26.75 47.52
C PHE A 189 -45.15 28.24 47.40
N THR A 190 -44.79 29.02 48.43
CA THR A 190 -44.86 30.49 48.41
C THR A 190 -43.69 31.07 49.21
N THR A 191 -43.14 32.21 48.81
CA THR A 191 -42.21 32.94 49.67
C THR A 191 -42.97 33.87 50.63
N TYR A 192 -42.36 34.21 51.78
CA TYR A 192 -42.90 35.21 52.70
C TYR A 192 -43.05 36.59 52.02
N ALA A 193 -42.11 36.96 51.14
CA ALA A 193 -42.19 38.18 50.34
C ALA A 193 -43.38 38.17 49.37
N GLN A 194 -43.65 37.05 48.69
CA GLN A 194 -44.86 36.90 47.85
C GLN A 194 -46.14 37.01 48.68
N LEU A 195 -46.17 36.45 49.90
CA LEU A 195 -47.32 36.56 50.81
C LEU A 195 -47.60 38.01 51.23
N LEU A 196 -46.57 38.81 51.50
CA LEU A 196 -46.75 40.22 51.83
C LEU A 196 -47.12 41.07 50.61
N HIS A 197 -46.63 40.72 49.42
CA HIS A 197 -46.87 41.48 48.19
C HIS A 197 -48.25 41.21 47.57
N ASP A 198 -48.64 39.93 47.40
CA ASP A 198 -49.91 39.53 46.79
C ASP A 198 -50.42 38.20 47.35
N TRP A 199 -50.93 38.25 48.58
CA TRP A 199 -51.63 37.11 49.20
C TRP A 199 -52.89 36.69 48.41
N LYS A 200 -53.50 37.59 47.62
CA LYS A 200 -54.75 37.32 46.88
C LYS A 200 -54.47 36.35 45.73
N ALA A 201 -53.36 36.53 45.03
CA ALA A 201 -52.87 35.58 44.02
C ALA A 201 -52.50 34.22 44.64
N ILE A 202 -51.92 34.19 45.84
CA ILE A 202 -51.60 32.92 46.54
C ILE A 202 -52.86 32.15 46.92
N ILE A 203 -53.88 32.82 47.46
CA ILE A 203 -55.17 32.18 47.79
C ILE A 203 -55.93 31.75 46.53
N GLN A 204 -55.85 32.50 45.43
CA GLN A 204 -56.39 32.06 44.14
C GLN A 204 -55.69 30.78 43.67
N ARG A 205 -54.35 30.76 43.62
CA ARG A 205 -53.55 29.59 43.23
C ARG A 205 -53.86 28.38 44.11
N ALA A 206 -54.01 28.56 45.43
CA ALA A 206 -54.36 27.49 46.34
C ALA A 206 -55.78 26.94 46.05
N ALA A 207 -56.77 27.81 45.83
CA ALA A 207 -58.12 27.40 45.48
C ALA A 207 -58.15 26.56 44.19
N ASP A 208 -57.46 27.03 43.14
CA ASP A 208 -57.41 26.37 41.84
C ASP A 208 -56.60 25.06 41.85
N HIS A 209 -55.50 25.03 42.61
CA HIS A 209 -54.60 23.86 42.65
C HIS A 209 -55.15 22.72 43.52
N PHE A 210 -55.89 23.03 44.58
CA PHE A 210 -56.46 22.04 45.50
C PHE A 210 -57.95 21.73 45.26
N ASP A 211 -58.62 22.42 44.33
CA ASP A 211 -60.09 22.40 44.14
C ASP A 211 -60.85 22.78 45.44
N VAL A 212 -60.28 23.70 46.22
CA VAL A 212 -60.81 24.13 47.53
C VAL A 212 -61.55 25.46 47.41
N VAL A 213 -62.82 25.46 47.85
CA VAL A 213 -63.64 26.67 47.95
C VAL A 213 -63.46 27.33 49.31
N PHE A 214 -62.77 28.47 49.35
CA PHE A 214 -62.64 29.29 50.56
C PHE A 214 -63.92 30.11 50.82
N PRO A 215 -64.73 29.77 51.85
CA PRO A 215 -66.10 30.27 51.97
C PRO A 215 -66.19 31.74 52.38
N ARG A 216 -65.16 32.31 53.03
CA ARG A 216 -65.13 33.74 53.38
C ARG A 216 -64.42 34.60 52.35
N ARG A 217 -64.04 34.09 51.17
CA ARG A 217 -63.30 34.85 50.14
C ARG A 217 -64.16 35.98 49.53
N THR A 218 -64.08 37.15 50.16
CA THR A 218 -64.97 38.31 49.95
C THR A 218 -64.18 39.62 50.03
N ALA A 219 -64.77 40.73 49.58
CA ALA A 219 -64.13 42.04 49.72
C ALA A 219 -63.88 42.44 51.19
N MET A 220 -64.75 42.01 52.12
CA MET A 220 -64.63 42.30 53.54
C MET A 220 -63.46 41.54 54.18
N SER A 221 -63.36 40.22 53.94
CA SER A 221 -62.23 39.43 54.43
C SER A 221 -60.91 39.84 53.77
N ALA A 222 -60.95 40.35 52.53
CA ALA A 222 -59.78 40.92 51.88
C ALA A 222 -59.25 42.16 52.62
N ALA A 223 -60.13 43.06 53.06
CA ALA A 223 -59.75 44.20 53.88
C ALA A 223 -59.23 43.78 55.28
N GLU A 224 -59.81 42.74 55.89
CA GLU A 224 -59.29 42.14 57.13
C GLU A 224 -57.84 41.65 56.97
N VAL A 225 -57.51 40.96 55.87
CA VAL A 225 -56.14 40.48 55.59
C VAL A 225 -55.20 41.64 55.26
N ASP A 226 -55.60 42.57 54.38
CA ASP A 226 -54.77 43.72 54.00
C ASP A 226 -54.38 44.56 55.26
N ALA A 227 -55.30 44.71 56.22
CA ALA A 227 -55.06 45.41 57.48
C ALA A 227 -54.18 44.65 58.50
N PHE A 228 -54.09 43.32 58.38
CA PHE A 228 -53.23 42.44 59.19
C PHE A 228 -51.82 42.30 58.62
N LEU A 229 -51.69 42.31 57.28
CA LEU A 229 -50.40 42.21 56.60
C LEU A 229 -49.68 43.55 56.43
N ASP A 230 -50.33 44.69 56.70
CA ASP A 230 -49.77 46.05 56.62
C ASP A 230 -48.35 46.12 57.23
N PRO A 231 -47.30 46.31 56.42
CA PRO A 231 -45.92 46.29 56.89
C PRO A 231 -45.63 47.32 57.99
N ARG A 232 -46.38 48.43 58.02
CA ARG A 232 -46.21 49.51 59.00
C ARG A 232 -46.63 49.13 60.43
N LYS A 233 -47.28 47.97 60.61
CA LYS A 233 -47.65 47.42 61.92
C LYS A 233 -46.76 46.26 62.37
N LYS A 234 -45.77 45.84 61.57
CA LYS A 234 -44.87 44.74 61.90
C LYS A 234 -43.47 45.28 62.18
N VAL A 235 -43.07 45.22 63.43
CA VAL A 235 -41.72 45.61 63.92
C VAL A 235 -40.59 44.79 63.26
N ASP A 236 -40.92 43.63 62.67
CA ASP A 236 -39.99 42.78 61.90
C ASP A 236 -39.57 43.34 60.52
N ALA A 237 -40.02 44.53 60.11
CA ALA A 237 -39.74 45.08 58.77
C ALA A 237 -38.33 45.68 58.60
N GLU A 238 -37.58 45.94 59.68
CA GLU A 238 -36.22 46.49 59.61
C GLU A 238 -35.14 45.40 59.57
N ILE A 239 -35.03 44.70 58.44
CA ILE A 239 -33.84 43.90 58.08
C ILE A 239 -33.07 44.60 56.93
N ALA A 240 -32.96 45.93 57.04
CA ALA A 240 -32.22 46.78 56.09
C ALA A 240 -30.83 47.22 56.62
N GLY A 241 -30.45 46.79 57.84
CA GLY A 241 -29.27 47.31 58.53
C GLY A 241 -28.46 46.31 59.37
N TYR A 242 -28.81 45.02 59.38
CA TYR A 242 -27.85 44.01 59.80
C TYR A 242 -26.82 43.84 58.68
N PRO A 243 -25.51 43.83 58.95
CA PRO A 243 -24.55 43.38 57.96
C PRO A 243 -24.99 42.00 57.47
N ARG A 244 -24.87 41.74 56.16
CA ARG A 244 -24.51 40.39 55.74
C ARG A 244 -23.18 40.14 56.44
N ALA A 245 -23.21 39.39 57.54
CA ALA A 245 -21.99 38.78 58.03
C ALA A 245 -21.51 37.90 56.89
N GLU A 246 -20.30 38.17 56.40
CA GLU A 246 -19.52 37.21 55.63
C GLU A 246 -19.07 36.12 56.61
N SER A 247 -20.06 35.40 57.17
CA SER A 247 -19.91 34.32 58.13
C SER A 247 -19.82 32.99 57.38
N ASP A 248 -18.71 32.83 56.66
CA ASP A 248 -18.26 31.57 56.02
C ASP A 248 -17.92 30.46 57.04
N ASP A 249 -18.18 30.70 58.34
CA ASP A 249 -17.96 29.77 59.47
C ASP A 249 -18.91 28.55 59.48
N VAL A 250 -19.96 28.52 58.65
CA VAL A 250 -20.64 27.26 58.34
C VAL A 250 -19.90 26.61 57.18
N GLY A 251 -19.01 25.66 57.51
CA GLY A 251 -18.06 25.06 56.57
C GLY A 251 -18.64 24.83 55.18
N TYR A 252 -17.99 25.45 54.18
CA TYR A 252 -18.38 25.66 52.77
C TYR A 252 -19.61 24.90 52.25
N ASP A 253 -19.60 23.58 52.30
CA ASP A 253 -20.71 22.71 51.87
C ASP A 253 -22.07 23.08 52.48
N ALA A 254 -22.12 23.40 53.78
CA ALA A 254 -23.38 23.71 54.47
C ALA A 254 -24.00 25.04 54.01
N SER A 255 -23.17 26.05 53.75
CA SER A 255 -23.61 27.33 53.16
C SER A 255 -24.20 27.12 51.76
N VAL A 256 -23.53 26.31 50.94
CA VAL A 256 -24.01 25.92 49.60
C VAL A 256 -25.33 25.15 49.67
N TRP A 257 -25.48 24.18 50.60
CA TRP A 257 -26.72 23.42 50.78
C TRP A 257 -27.92 24.30 51.16
N VAL A 258 -27.70 25.28 52.04
CA VAL A 258 -28.71 26.25 52.46
C VAL A 258 -29.13 27.14 51.28
N SER A 259 -28.17 27.66 50.51
CA SER A 259 -28.44 28.51 49.33
C SER A 259 -29.16 27.73 48.23
N ASP A 260 -28.62 26.58 47.81
CA ASP A 260 -29.20 25.72 46.77
C ASP A 260 -30.65 25.33 47.11
N THR A 261 -30.89 24.93 48.36
CA THR A 261 -32.24 24.57 48.82
C THR A 261 -33.18 25.78 48.77
N PHE A 262 -32.74 26.96 49.22
CA PHE A 262 -33.58 28.16 49.20
C PHE A 262 -33.91 28.60 47.77
N GLU A 263 -32.93 28.60 46.87
CA GLU A 263 -33.14 28.92 45.45
C GLU A 263 -34.14 27.98 44.78
N ILE A 264 -34.07 26.67 45.06
CA ILE A 264 -35.04 25.69 44.59
C ILE A 264 -36.46 26.02 45.11
N MET A 265 -36.62 26.28 46.40
CA MET A 265 -37.93 26.62 46.96
C MET A 265 -38.50 27.93 46.37
N VAL A 266 -37.65 28.92 46.11
CA VAL A 266 -38.04 30.19 45.46
C VAL A 266 -38.42 29.96 43.98
N ARG A 267 -37.75 29.03 43.28
CA ARG A 267 -38.08 28.61 41.91
C ARG A 267 -39.47 27.98 41.87
N TRP A 268 -39.74 26.99 42.73
CA TRP A 268 -41.02 26.29 42.82
C TRP A 268 -42.15 27.22 43.29
N ALA A 269 -41.87 28.20 44.15
CA ALA A 269 -42.86 29.20 44.56
C ALA A 269 -43.39 30.08 43.40
N ARG A 270 -42.66 30.13 42.27
CA ARG A 270 -43.01 30.86 41.05
C ARG A 270 -43.53 29.98 39.90
N GLY A 271 -43.37 28.66 39.98
CA GLY A 271 -43.62 27.74 38.86
C GLY A 271 -44.08 26.36 39.32
N SER A 272 -43.61 25.33 38.61
CA SER A 272 -43.76 23.93 38.98
C SER A 272 -42.46 23.37 39.55
N GLU A 273 -42.55 22.20 40.17
CA GLU A 273 -41.39 21.41 40.61
C GLU A 273 -40.64 20.79 39.42
N ASP A 274 -39.36 20.44 39.64
CA ASP A 274 -38.51 19.76 38.65
C ASP A 274 -37.89 18.49 39.27
N VAL A 275 -37.84 17.41 38.48
CA VAL A 275 -37.20 16.13 38.82
C VAL A 275 -35.66 16.28 38.97
N ALA A 276 -35.07 17.29 38.33
CA ALA A 276 -33.67 17.68 38.58
C ALA A 276 -33.50 18.28 39.99
N ASP A 277 -34.40 19.18 40.40
CA ASP A 277 -34.38 19.79 41.73
C ASP A 277 -34.61 18.73 42.83
N HIS A 278 -35.55 17.78 42.66
CA HIS A 278 -35.74 16.64 43.60
C HIS A 278 -34.43 15.88 43.83
N ARG A 279 -33.73 15.51 42.76
CA ARG A 279 -32.45 14.78 42.85
C ARG A 279 -31.35 15.61 43.55
N LYS A 280 -31.34 16.93 43.36
CA LYS A 280 -30.41 17.85 44.03
C LYS A 280 -30.71 17.94 45.53
N LEU A 281 -31.97 18.05 45.92
CA LEU A 281 -32.39 18.02 47.33
C LEU A 281 -32.10 16.68 48.00
N ASP A 282 -32.28 15.56 47.30
CA ASP A 282 -31.93 14.22 47.82
C ASP A 282 -30.42 14.09 48.10
N GLN A 283 -29.58 14.63 47.20
CA GLN A 283 -28.12 14.68 47.40
C GLN A 283 -27.74 15.56 48.59
N ILE A 284 -28.34 16.76 48.71
CA ILE A 284 -28.13 17.65 49.85
C ILE A 284 -28.52 16.95 51.15
N ARG A 285 -29.75 16.40 51.23
CA ARG A 285 -30.25 15.70 52.42
C ARG A 285 -29.36 14.51 52.80
N THR A 286 -28.94 13.70 51.84
CA THR A 286 -28.06 12.55 52.09
C THR A 286 -26.71 12.96 52.68
N ARG A 287 -26.07 14.00 52.14
CA ARG A 287 -24.81 14.52 52.68
C ARG A 287 -25.00 15.19 54.04
N PHE A 288 -26.08 15.94 54.22
CA PHE A 288 -26.40 16.60 55.48
C PHE A 288 -26.70 15.59 56.60
N ASP A 289 -27.41 14.49 56.31
CA ASP A 289 -27.62 13.39 57.26
C ASP A 289 -26.28 12.75 57.69
N GLN A 290 -25.37 12.50 56.74
CA GLN A 290 -24.03 11.95 57.03
C GLN A 290 -23.20 12.86 57.95
N VAL A 291 -23.17 14.17 57.66
CA VAL A 291 -22.47 15.16 58.49
C VAL A 291 -23.13 15.32 59.86
N SER A 292 -24.47 15.30 59.92
CA SER A 292 -25.23 15.37 61.17
C SER A 292 -24.88 14.23 62.12
N LEU A 293 -24.80 13.00 61.60
CA LEU A 293 -24.44 11.81 62.40
C LEU A 293 -22.98 11.82 62.87
N ALA A 294 -22.07 12.37 62.05
CA ALA A 294 -20.65 12.48 62.41
C ALA A 294 -20.38 13.55 63.49
N LEU A 295 -21.15 14.64 63.50
CA LEU A 295 -20.95 15.79 64.41
C LEU A 295 -21.91 15.82 65.60
N GLY A 296 -23.04 15.10 65.56
CA GLY A 296 -24.09 15.09 66.59
C GLY A 296 -23.59 14.91 68.03
N PRO A 297 -22.65 13.97 68.32
CA PRO A 297 -22.09 13.81 69.67
C PRO A 297 -21.32 15.03 70.19
N ALA A 298 -20.70 15.84 69.32
CA ALA A 298 -19.96 17.03 69.74
C ALA A 298 -20.91 18.17 70.15
N PHE A 299 -21.99 18.39 69.38
CA PHE A 299 -22.94 19.47 69.62
C PHE A 299 -23.96 19.18 70.73
N SER A 300 -24.35 17.92 70.94
CA SER A 300 -25.26 17.52 72.03
C SER A 300 -24.68 17.75 73.45
N VAL A 301 -23.36 17.93 73.57
CA VAL A 301 -22.67 18.28 74.83
C VAL A 301 -22.82 19.78 75.18
N GLU A 302 -23.09 20.63 74.19
CA GLU A 302 -23.12 22.09 74.34
C GLU A 302 -24.48 22.59 74.86
N ALA A 303 -25.57 21.92 74.47
CA ALA A 303 -26.94 22.27 74.87
C ALA A 303 -27.27 22.04 76.37
N ASN A 304 -26.44 21.28 77.10
CA ASN A 304 -26.84 20.67 78.38
C ASN A 304 -26.08 21.18 79.63
N ARG A 305 -25.49 22.38 79.59
CA ARG A 305 -24.62 22.89 80.68
C ARG A 305 -25.03 24.25 81.29
N GLY A 306 -25.92 24.19 82.28
CA GLY A 306 -26.31 25.32 83.13
C GLY A 306 -25.60 25.44 84.49
N ALA A 307 -24.34 24.97 84.64
CA ALA A 307 -23.64 24.93 85.94
C ALA A 307 -22.30 25.71 85.94
N PRO A 308 -22.12 26.76 86.78
CA PRO A 308 -20.95 27.65 86.72
C PRO A 308 -19.63 27.02 87.21
N GLY A 309 -19.67 25.92 87.96
CA GLY A 309 -18.46 25.22 88.44
C GLY A 309 -17.74 24.44 87.32
N GLU A 310 -18.50 23.73 86.48
CA GLU A 310 -17.92 23.01 85.32
C GLU A 310 -17.42 23.98 84.25
N ALA A 311 -18.02 25.16 84.09
CA ALA A 311 -17.64 26.13 83.07
C ALA A 311 -16.14 26.52 83.12
N ALA A 312 -15.52 26.56 84.30
CA ALA A 312 -14.08 26.84 84.44
C ALA A 312 -13.19 25.62 84.08
N GLN A 313 -13.70 24.40 84.24
CA GLN A 313 -13.00 23.18 83.82
C GLN A 313 -13.18 22.95 82.32
N LEU A 314 -14.39 23.16 81.80
CA LEU A 314 -14.65 23.18 80.37
C LEU A 314 -13.86 24.26 79.64
N ARG A 315 -13.79 25.50 80.15
CA ARG A 315 -12.96 26.55 79.51
C ARG A 315 -11.51 26.11 79.35
N ARG A 316 -10.91 25.47 80.37
CA ARG A 316 -9.55 24.94 80.29
C ARG A 316 -9.43 23.76 79.31
N SER A 317 -10.40 22.84 79.30
CA SER A 317 -10.44 21.76 78.31
C SER A 317 -10.70 22.25 76.89
N LEU A 318 -11.46 23.35 76.72
CA LEU A 318 -11.77 24.00 75.46
C LEU A 318 -10.57 24.82 74.96
N GLU A 319 -9.82 25.48 75.85
CA GLU A 319 -8.53 26.10 75.52
C GLU A 319 -7.50 25.05 75.10
N GLN A 320 -7.37 23.93 75.83
CA GLN A 320 -6.50 22.81 75.44
C GLN A 320 -6.94 22.14 74.13
N ALA A 321 -8.26 22.03 73.89
CA ALA A 321 -8.80 21.54 72.63
C ALA A 321 -8.59 22.53 71.48
N HIS A 322 -8.70 23.85 71.72
CA HIS A 322 -8.38 24.89 70.73
C HIS A 322 -6.88 24.93 70.42
N GLU A 323 -6.00 24.74 71.41
CA GLU A 323 -4.55 24.61 71.17
C GLU A 323 -4.23 23.35 70.34
N HIS A 324 -4.86 22.22 70.66
CA HIS A 324 -4.77 21.01 69.82
C HIS A 324 -5.33 21.21 68.42
N LEU A 325 -6.49 21.87 68.28
CA LEU A 325 -7.12 22.13 66.99
C LEU A 325 -6.22 23.03 66.15
N ARG A 326 -5.70 24.14 66.71
CA ARG A 326 -4.71 25.00 66.04
C ARG A 326 -3.44 24.25 65.66
N HIS A 327 -2.96 23.32 66.49
CA HIS A 327 -1.80 22.50 66.16
C HIS A 327 -2.10 21.52 65.01
N VAL A 328 -3.28 20.89 65.01
CA VAL A 328 -3.73 19.99 63.93
C VAL A 328 -4.02 20.77 62.64
N GLU A 329 -4.58 21.96 62.71
CA GLU A 329 -4.78 22.88 61.58
C GLU A 329 -3.46 23.36 61.01
N TRP A 330 -2.48 23.70 61.87
CA TRP A 330 -1.12 24.02 61.46
C TRP A 330 -0.44 22.83 60.78
N LEU A 331 -0.48 21.64 61.38
CA LEU A 331 0.04 20.40 60.78
C LEU A 331 -0.64 20.09 59.44
N ARG A 332 -1.96 20.26 59.34
CA ARG A 332 -2.72 20.07 58.10
C ARG A 332 -2.32 21.09 57.04
N THR A 333 -2.15 22.36 57.41
CA THR A 333 -1.74 23.43 56.49
C THR A 333 -0.33 23.17 55.98
N SER A 334 0.63 22.89 56.87
CA SER A 334 2.00 22.56 56.46
C SER A 334 2.10 21.26 55.64
N ALA A 335 1.28 20.24 55.95
CA ALA A 335 1.19 19.03 55.12
C ALA A 335 0.58 19.32 53.74
N GLN A 336 -0.40 20.22 53.66
CA GLN A 336 -1.02 20.65 52.39
C GLN A 336 -0.07 21.51 51.55
N GLU A 337 0.71 22.40 52.17
CA GLU A 337 1.81 23.14 51.53
C GLU A 337 2.90 22.20 51.00
N GLN A 338 3.33 21.22 51.80
CA GLN A 338 4.28 20.19 51.36
C GLN A 338 3.72 19.35 50.19
N ALA A 339 2.44 18.99 50.24
CA ALA A 339 1.77 18.28 49.15
C ALA A 339 1.68 19.13 47.87
N GLN A 340 1.37 20.43 47.99
CA GLN A 340 1.36 21.36 46.85
C GLN A 340 2.77 21.55 46.26
N GLN A 341 3.81 21.70 47.09
CA GLN A 341 5.20 21.78 46.63
C GLN A 341 5.65 20.49 45.94
N ALA A 342 5.29 19.32 46.49
CA ALA A 342 5.56 18.03 45.86
C ALA A 342 4.81 17.87 44.53
N HIS A 343 3.54 18.31 44.47
CA HIS A 343 2.74 18.27 43.24
C HIS A 343 3.33 19.17 42.15
N ALA A 344 3.64 20.43 42.46
CA ALA A 344 4.31 21.35 41.54
C ALA A 344 5.68 20.81 41.06
N GLY A 345 6.43 20.14 41.93
CA GLY A 345 7.67 19.46 41.56
C GLY A 345 7.46 18.26 40.61
N ILE A 346 6.37 17.50 40.79
CA ILE A 346 5.98 16.42 39.87
C ILE A 346 5.50 16.99 38.53
N GLU A 347 4.68 18.03 38.52
CA GLU A 347 4.21 18.71 37.30
C GLU A 347 5.38 19.29 36.49
N ALA A 348 6.31 20.00 37.14
CA ALA A 348 7.51 20.52 36.49
C ALA A 348 8.37 19.40 35.89
N ARG A 349 8.51 18.27 36.59
CA ARG A 349 9.27 17.10 36.09
C ARG A 349 8.56 16.38 34.95
N ASN A 350 7.23 16.28 35.00
CA ASN A 350 6.42 15.73 33.91
C ASN A 350 6.49 16.62 32.67
N GLY A 351 6.45 17.95 32.83
CA GLY A 351 6.65 18.89 31.73
C GLY A 351 8.04 18.78 31.09
N ALA A 352 9.09 18.63 31.91
CA ALA A 352 10.44 18.39 31.42
C ALA A 352 10.56 17.05 30.65
N LEU A 353 10.02 15.96 31.20
CA LEU A 353 9.99 14.65 30.55
C LEU A 353 9.17 14.64 29.26
N GLN A 354 8.05 15.36 29.20
CA GLN A 354 7.27 15.53 27.99
C GLN A 354 8.09 16.28 26.92
N HIS A 355 8.81 17.34 27.30
CA HIS A 355 9.65 18.07 26.38
C HIS A 355 10.83 17.22 25.86
N GLU A 356 11.47 16.41 26.70
CA GLU A 356 12.47 15.42 26.26
C GLU A 356 11.87 14.38 25.31
N LEU A 357 10.65 13.89 25.58
CA LEU A 357 9.95 12.93 24.73
C LEU A 357 9.62 13.54 23.36
N ASP A 358 9.17 14.79 23.32
CA ASP A 358 8.88 15.53 22.08
C ASP A 358 10.17 15.72 21.26
N GLN A 359 11.28 16.12 21.88
CA GLN A 359 12.59 16.21 21.23
C GLN A 359 13.07 14.87 20.65
N VAL A 360 12.86 13.76 21.39
CA VAL A 360 13.20 12.41 20.92
C VAL A 360 12.32 11.98 19.74
N ASN A 361 11.04 12.31 19.75
CA ASN A 361 10.11 12.03 18.65
C ASN A 361 10.46 12.83 17.39
N ASP A 362 10.81 14.12 17.52
CA ASP A 362 11.28 14.95 16.41
C ASP A 362 12.57 14.41 15.81
N LEU A 363 13.54 14.02 16.65
CA LEU A 363 14.78 13.38 16.22
C LEU A 363 14.52 12.03 15.51
N LEU A 364 13.58 11.22 16.02
CA LEU A 364 13.21 9.94 15.41
C LEU A 364 12.54 10.15 14.04
N SER A 365 11.65 11.13 13.93
CA SER A 365 10.98 11.53 12.68
C SER A 365 11.99 12.00 11.63
N ALA A 366 12.94 12.85 12.02
CA ALA A 366 14.02 13.31 11.15
C ALA A 366 14.94 12.15 10.70
N ARG A 367 15.29 11.23 11.60
CA ARG A 367 16.10 10.04 11.26
C ARG A 367 15.37 9.05 10.37
N THR A 368 14.06 8.85 10.57
CA THR A 368 13.22 8.00 9.70
C THR A 368 13.16 8.60 8.29
N SER A 369 12.90 9.91 8.18
CA SER A 369 12.92 10.63 6.91
C SER A 369 14.27 10.54 6.19
N GLN A 370 15.39 10.62 6.94
CA GLN A 370 16.73 10.44 6.40
C GLN A 370 16.97 9.00 5.90
N ALA A 371 16.51 7.99 6.64
CA ALA A 371 16.62 6.59 6.24
C ALA A 371 15.81 6.28 4.97
N GLU A 372 14.59 6.82 4.86
CA GLU A 372 13.75 6.70 3.65
C GLU A 372 14.35 7.41 2.42
N ALA A 373 15.10 8.50 2.62
CA ALA A 373 15.82 9.18 1.54
C ALA A 373 17.02 8.32 1.08
N LEU A 374 17.85 7.85 2.01
CA LEU A 374 18.98 6.96 1.70
C LEU A 374 18.54 5.64 1.07
N GLN A 375 17.40 5.09 1.49
CA GLN A 375 16.86 3.86 0.91
C GLN A 375 16.39 4.05 -0.54
N ARG A 376 15.88 5.24 -0.89
CA ARG A 376 15.57 5.60 -2.29
C ARG A 376 16.85 5.73 -3.12
N GLU A 377 17.84 6.48 -2.63
CA GLU A 377 19.14 6.65 -3.28
C GLU A 377 19.86 5.30 -3.54
N VAL A 378 19.78 4.36 -2.58
CA VAL A 378 20.32 3.00 -2.73
C VAL A 378 19.58 2.20 -3.80
N GLU A 379 18.25 2.29 -3.90
CA GLU A 379 17.53 1.54 -4.94
C GLU A 379 17.68 2.19 -6.33
N GLU A 380 17.74 3.52 -6.42
CA GLU A 380 18.14 4.24 -7.64
C GLU A 380 19.53 3.77 -8.11
N THR A 381 20.54 3.84 -7.24
CA THR A 381 21.90 3.34 -7.52
C THR A 381 21.91 1.87 -7.94
N ARG A 382 21.07 1.01 -7.34
CA ARG A 382 20.93 -0.40 -7.75
C ARG A 382 20.31 -0.54 -9.14
N THR A 383 19.33 0.30 -9.50
CA THR A 383 18.75 0.27 -10.85
C THR A 383 19.76 0.74 -11.90
N GLU A 384 20.54 1.78 -11.61
CA GLU A 384 21.66 2.22 -12.47
C GLU A 384 22.72 1.13 -12.61
N LEU A 385 23.13 0.49 -11.51
CA LEU A 385 24.12 -0.59 -11.55
C LEU A 385 23.62 -1.82 -12.34
N ARG A 386 22.32 -2.17 -12.24
CA ARG A 386 21.70 -3.21 -13.07
C ARG A 386 21.72 -2.83 -14.56
N ALA A 387 21.43 -1.57 -14.90
CA ALA A 387 21.48 -1.09 -16.27
C ALA A 387 22.91 -1.10 -16.83
N LEU A 388 23.88 -0.58 -16.08
CA LEU A 388 25.31 -0.61 -16.42
C LEU A 388 25.84 -2.04 -16.57
N SER A 389 25.47 -2.95 -15.66
CA SER A 389 25.84 -4.37 -15.78
C SER A 389 25.24 -5.01 -17.03
N THR A 390 24.02 -4.62 -17.42
CA THR A 390 23.37 -5.12 -18.65
C THR A 390 24.08 -4.60 -19.89
N HIS A 391 24.42 -3.30 -19.94
CA HIS A 391 25.21 -2.71 -21.02
C HIS A 391 26.62 -3.34 -21.11
N ALA A 392 27.27 -3.61 -19.97
CA ALA A 392 28.57 -4.27 -19.94
C ALA A 392 28.49 -5.69 -20.52
N SER A 393 27.51 -6.50 -20.12
CA SER A 393 27.31 -7.83 -20.71
C SER A 393 26.92 -7.80 -22.19
N GLN A 394 26.21 -6.76 -22.66
CA GLN A 394 25.95 -6.54 -24.09
C GLN A 394 27.26 -6.23 -24.83
N ALA A 395 28.08 -5.29 -24.33
CA ALA A 395 29.36 -4.94 -24.92
C ALA A 395 30.37 -6.12 -24.91
N GLU A 396 30.38 -6.96 -23.87
CA GLU A 396 31.17 -8.21 -23.85
C GLU A 396 30.71 -9.20 -24.92
N ASN A 397 29.41 -9.32 -25.18
CA ASN A 397 28.89 -10.19 -26.24
C ASN A 397 29.21 -9.61 -27.63
N GLU A 398 29.04 -8.31 -27.85
CA GLU A 398 29.45 -7.65 -29.09
C GLU A 398 30.96 -7.81 -29.34
N LEU A 399 31.80 -7.69 -28.30
CA LEU A 399 33.24 -7.93 -28.41
C LEU A 399 33.55 -9.37 -28.81
N ARG A 400 32.88 -10.36 -28.20
CA ARG A 400 33.03 -11.78 -28.59
C ARG A 400 32.61 -12.04 -30.03
N GLU A 401 31.54 -11.42 -30.51
CA GLU A 401 31.11 -11.51 -31.91
C GLU A 401 32.14 -10.87 -32.85
N LYS A 402 32.70 -9.71 -32.48
CA LYS A 402 33.77 -9.03 -33.24
C LYS A 402 35.05 -9.86 -33.28
N ASP A 403 35.45 -10.45 -32.17
CA ASP A 403 36.64 -11.33 -32.07
C ASP A 403 36.46 -12.60 -32.90
N ALA A 404 35.27 -13.22 -32.88
CA ALA A 404 34.95 -14.37 -33.72
C ALA A 404 34.99 -14.00 -35.22
N ALA A 405 34.45 -12.83 -35.60
CA ALA A 405 34.52 -12.33 -36.98
C ALA A 405 35.96 -11.99 -37.41
N LEU A 406 36.78 -11.46 -36.50
CA LEU A 406 38.22 -11.21 -36.72
C LEU A 406 38.99 -12.51 -36.91
N ALA A 407 38.72 -13.55 -36.11
CA ALA A 407 39.32 -14.86 -36.26
C ALA A 407 38.94 -15.48 -37.61
N GLN A 408 37.66 -15.43 -38.00
CA GLN A 408 37.19 -15.90 -39.30
C GLN A 408 37.84 -15.13 -40.48
N ALA A 409 38.01 -13.81 -40.34
CA ALA A 409 38.70 -13.00 -41.34
C ALA A 409 40.21 -13.31 -41.42
N ALA A 410 40.85 -13.60 -40.29
CA ALA A 410 42.26 -14.01 -40.25
C ALA A 410 42.48 -15.40 -40.89
N ASP A 411 41.59 -16.37 -40.63
CA ASP A 411 41.61 -17.67 -41.31
C ASP A 411 41.39 -17.52 -42.83
N GLY A 412 40.44 -16.67 -43.24
CA GLY A 412 40.22 -16.32 -44.64
C GLY A 412 41.46 -15.71 -45.30
N ALA A 413 42.13 -14.77 -44.62
CA ALA A 413 43.38 -14.18 -45.09
C ALA A 413 44.52 -15.21 -45.18
N ALA A 414 44.60 -16.16 -44.24
CA ALA A 414 45.57 -17.25 -44.27
C ALA A 414 45.31 -18.27 -45.40
N ILE A 415 44.06 -18.46 -45.81
CA ILE A 415 43.70 -19.25 -47.00
C ILE A 415 44.12 -18.49 -48.27
N LEU A 416 43.71 -17.23 -48.42
CA LEU A 416 44.08 -16.39 -49.57
C LEU A 416 45.61 -16.25 -49.73
N THR A 417 46.36 -16.17 -48.62
CA THR A 417 47.83 -16.15 -48.65
C THR A 417 48.40 -17.45 -49.24
N ARG A 418 47.87 -18.62 -48.84
CA ARG A 418 48.26 -19.92 -49.40
C ARG A 418 47.90 -20.04 -50.88
N GLU A 419 46.76 -19.52 -51.30
CA GLU A 419 46.36 -19.47 -52.72
C GLU A 419 47.30 -18.57 -53.54
N ILE A 420 47.67 -17.39 -53.03
CA ILE A 420 48.64 -16.49 -53.66
C ILE A 420 50.02 -17.16 -53.79
N GLU A 421 50.48 -17.90 -52.77
CA GLU A 421 51.73 -18.66 -52.86
C GLU A 421 51.67 -19.85 -53.84
N ALA A 422 50.50 -20.48 -54.00
CA ALA A 422 50.30 -21.52 -55.01
C ALA A 422 50.30 -20.92 -56.43
N LEU A 423 49.63 -19.77 -56.62
CA LEU A 423 49.63 -19.04 -57.89
C LEU A 423 51.02 -18.53 -58.26
N LYS A 424 51.80 -17.99 -57.30
CA LYS A 424 53.21 -17.59 -57.53
C LYS A 424 54.06 -18.77 -58.01
N ARG A 425 53.97 -19.92 -57.33
CA ARG A 425 54.66 -21.15 -57.77
C ARG A 425 54.23 -21.59 -59.17
N ARG A 426 52.96 -21.42 -59.53
CA ARG A 426 52.47 -21.73 -60.88
C ARG A 426 52.98 -20.75 -61.95
N VAL A 427 53.14 -19.47 -61.61
CA VAL A 427 53.80 -18.48 -62.49
C VAL A 427 55.27 -18.85 -62.71
N GLU A 428 56.03 -19.12 -61.65
CA GLU A 428 57.43 -19.57 -61.75
C GLU A 428 57.60 -20.86 -62.57
N GLU A 429 56.64 -21.79 -62.51
CA GLU A 429 56.62 -22.99 -63.33
C GLU A 429 56.38 -22.66 -64.81
N LEU A 430 55.43 -21.77 -65.11
CA LEU A 430 55.14 -21.32 -66.47
C LEU A 430 56.30 -20.53 -67.08
N ASP A 431 56.98 -19.68 -66.31
CA ASP A 431 58.17 -18.94 -66.77
C ASP A 431 59.31 -19.89 -67.17
N ARG A 432 59.50 -21.00 -66.44
CA ARG A 432 60.46 -22.05 -66.82
C ARG A 432 60.06 -22.77 -68.11
N VAL A 433 58.77 -23.01 -68.31
CA VAL A 433 58.25 -23.62 -69.55
C VAL A 433 58.43 -22.69 -70.75
N ILE A 434 58.21 -21.38 -70.56
CA ILE A 434 58.45 -20.36 -71.60
C ILE A 434 59.95 -20.30 -71.93
N ALA A 435 60.83 -20.18 -70.94
CA ALA A 435 62.27 -20.15 -71.17
C ALA A 435 62.82 -21.41 -71.87
N ALA A 436 62.26 -22.59 -71.58
CA ALA A 436 62.59 -23.82 -72.30
C ALA A 436 62.12 -23.79 -73.77
N ARG A 437 60.94 -23.21 -74.05
CA ARG A 437 60.44 -23.04 -75.42
C ARG A 437 61.20 -22.00 -76.23
N ASP A 438 61.65 -20.92 -75.60
CA ASP A 438 62.51 -19.94 -76.26
C ASP A 438 63.88 -20.55 -76.63
N ALA A 439 64.41 -21.45 -75.80
CA ALA A 439 65.62 -22.21 -76.11
C ALA A 439 65.43 -23.22 -77.26
N ASP A 440 64.33 -24.00 -77.26
CA ASP A 440 63.95 -24.87 -78.39
C ASP A 440 63.84 -24.08 -79.71
N LEU A 441 63.23 -22.89 -79.66
CA LEU A 441 63.03 -22.03 -80.81
C LEU A 441 64.36 -21.47 -81.34
N ALA A 442 65.24 -21.00 -80.44
CA ALA A 442 66.58 -20.55 -80.82
C ALA A 442 67.40 -21.67 -81.48
N GLN A 443 67.35 -22.90 -80.94
CA GLN A 443 68.02 -24.06 -81.54
C GLN A 443 67.45 -24.40 -82.92
N SER A 444 66.14 -24.26 -83.11
CA SER A 444 65.46 -24.49 -84.39
C SER A 444 65.84 -23.44 -85.45
N ILE A 445 66.03 -22.18 -85.04
CA ILE A 445 66.50 -21.10 -85.94
C ILE A 445 67.94 -21.39 -86.41
N THR A 446 68.86 -21.74 -85.50
CA THR A 446 70.25 -22.08 -85.85
C THR A 446 70.32 -23.27 -86.82
N ALA A 447 69.45 -24.28 -86.65
CA ALA A 447 69.38 -25.42 -87.57
C ALA A 447 68.90 -25.01 -88.99
N ALA A 448 67.96 -24.06 -89.09
CA ALA A 448 67.49 -23.53 -90.37
C ALA A 448 68.56 -22.69 -91.09
N GLU A 449 69.37 -21.92 -90.35
CA GLU A 449 70.48 -21.15 -90.93
C GLU A 449 71.58 -22.05 -91.50
N ALA A 450 71.92 -23.16 -90.82
CA ALA A 450 72.87 -24.14 -91.33
C ALA A 450 72.38 -24.82 -92.62
N ALA A 451 71.10 -25.20 -92.69
CA ALA A 451 70.50 -25.80 -93.89
C ALA A 451 70.47 -24.84 -95.09
N ARG A 452 70.33 -23.53 -94.84
CA ARG A 452 70.39 -22.51 -95.89
C ARG A 452 71.79 -22.36 -96.49
N MET A 453 72.84 -22.43 -95.67
CA MET A 453 74.23 -22.33 -96.16
C MET A 453 74.62 -23.49 -97.08
N ASP A 454 74.13 -24.70 -96.81
CA ASP A 454 74.37 -25.89 -97.65
C ASP A 454 73.66 -25.78 -99.03
N ALA A 455 72.46 -25.21 -99.05
CA ALA A 455 71.71 -24.97 -100.29
C ALA A 455 72.36 -23.92 -101.22
N ASP A 456 72.96 -22.85 -100.66
CA ASP A 456 73.66 -21.84 -101.44
C ASP A 456 75.00 -22.36 -102.01
N ALA A 457 75.65 -23.33 -101.34
CA ALA A 457 76.83 -24.01 -101.87
C ALA A 457 76.52 -24.89 -103.10
N GLN A 458 75.38 -25.60 -103.11
CA GLN A 458 74.99 -26.42 -104.26
C GLN A 458 74.61 -25.59 -105.50
N ARG A 459 74.10 -24.36 -105.32
CA ARG A 459 73.79 -23.44 -106.43
C ARG A 459 75.01 -22.98 -107.21
N ALA A 460 76.18 -22.84 -106.56
CA ALA A 460 77.41 -22.42 -107.23
C ALA A 460 77.94 -23.48 -108.22
N LEU A 461 77.66 -24.77 -107.99
CA LEU A 461 78.12 -25.89 -108.83
C LEU A 461 77.24 -26.12 -110.07
N ALA A 462 76.04 -25.55 -110.11
CA ALA A 462 75.09 -25.71 -111.23
C ALA A 462 75.39 -24.78 -112.42
N ILE A 463 75.99 -23.61 -112.16
CA ILE A 463 76.19 -22.53 -113.16
C ILE A 463 77.29 -22.87 -114.19
N ASP A 464 78.27 -23.71 -113.83
CA ASP A 464 79.37 -24.12 -114.71
C ASP A 464 78.94 -25.16 -115.78
N HIS A 465 77.98 -26.02 -115.44
CA HIS A 465 77.48 -27.06 -116.35
C HIS A 465 76.57 -26.52 -117.48
N GLU A 466 75.92 -25.38 -117.26
CA GLU A 466 74.91 -24.82 -118.18
C GLU A 466 75.52 -24.32 -119.50
N ALA A 467 76.79 -23.87 -119.48
CA ALA A 467 77.52 -23.41 -120.66
C ALA A 467 77.88 -24.54 -121.67
N THR A 468 77.95 -25.80 -121.23
CA THR A 468 78.35 -26.93 -122.09
C THR A 468 77.16 -27.53 -122.86
N ILE A 469 75.94 -27.35 -122.36
CA ILE A 469 74.71 -27.91 -122.96
C ILE A 469 74.30 -27.14 -124.23
N ALA A 470 74.58 -25.83 -124.30
CA ALA A 470 74.24 -24.97 -125.43
C ALA A 470 74.74 -25.48 -126.80
N THR A 471 75.90 -26.14 -126.83
CA THR A 471 76.50 -26.66 -128.08
C THR A 471 75.86 -27.98 -128.54
N GLN A 472 75.17 -28.71 -127.66
CA GLN A 472 74.41 -29.91 -128.03
C GLN A 472 73.00 -29.58 -128.58
N GLY A 473 72.45 -28.40 -128.26
CA GLY A 473 71.15 -27.94 -128.77
C GLY A 473 71.06 -27.91 -130.30
N ALA A 474 72.16 -27.58 -130.98
CA ALA A 474 72.25 -27.57 -132.45
C ALA A 474 72.07 -28.96 -133.11
N LYS A 475 72.10 -30.07 -132.35
CA LYS A 475 71.72 -31.41 -132.83
C LYS A 475 70.26 -31.77 -132.58
N LEU A 476 69.60 -31.13 -131.62
CA LEU A 476 68.20 -31.42 -131.24
C LEU A 476 67.20 -30.78 -132.23
N GLU A 477 67.54 -29.61 -132.78
CA GLU A 477 66.76 -28.90 -133.80
C GLU A 477 66.39 -29.79 -135.01
N ARG A 478 67.33 -30.65 -135.44
CA ARG A 478 67.12 -31.60 -136.55
C ARG A 478 66.29 -32.83 -136.18
N ALA A 479 66.09 -33.12 -134.90
CA ALA A 479 65.23 -34.21 -134.43
C ALA A 479 63.77 -33.75 -134.26
N PHE A 480 63.56 -32.46 -133.95
CA PHE A 480 62.21 -31.91 -133.73
C PHE A 480 61.40 -31.83 -135.03
N GLN A 481 62.05 -31.56 -136.17
CA GLN A 481 61.43 -31.60 -137.50
C GLN A 481 60.83 -32.97 -137.85
N THR A 482 61.44 -34.09 -137.40
CA THR A 482 60.94 -35.45 -137.68
C THR A 482 59.83 -35.92 -136.71
N ALA A 483 59.65 -35.24 -135.58
CA ALA A 483 58.57 -35.51 -134.63
C ALA A 483 57.29 -34.73 -134.98
N SER A 484 57.43 -33.49 -135.43
CA SER A 484 56.32 -32.62 -135.85
C SER A 484 55.52 -33.17 -137.04
N GLU A 485 56.07 -34.10 -137.82
CA GLU A 485 55.38 -34.74 -138.95
C GLU A 485 54.47 -35.91 -138.52
N ARG A 486 54.71 -36.54 -137.36
CA ARG A 486 54.02 -37.78 -136.95
C ARG A 486 52.94 -37.61 -135.88
N ASP A 487 52.99 -36.54 -135.08
CA ASP A 487 51.97 -36.29 -134.05
C ASP A 487 50.75 -35.55 -134.62
N ALA A 488 50.98 -34.66 -135.61
CA ALA A 488 49.91 -34.04 -136.40
C ALA A 488 49.06 -35.07 -137.18
N GLU A 489 49.68 -36.18 -137.59
CA GLU A 489 49.03 -37.25 -138.36
C GLU A 489 48.05 -38.08 -137.50
N ALA A 490 48.34 -38.26 -136.20
CA ALA A 490 47.57 -39.13 -135.31
C ALA A 490 46.21 -38.55 -134.87
N ASP A 491 46.13 -37.23 -134.62
CA ASP A 491 44.89 -36.56 -134.21
C ASP A 491 44.02 -36.15 -135.42
N ILE A 492 44.63 -35.91 -136.58
CA ILE A 492 43.91 -35.90 -137.86
C ILE A 492 43.23 -37.26 -138.04
N LEU A 493 43.94 -38.39 -137.94
CA LEU A 493 43.35 -39.72 -138.19
C LEU A 493 42.18 -40.10 -137.25
N ARG A 494 42.14 -39.62 -135.99
CA ARG A 494 40.99 -39.91 -135.09
C ARG A 494 39.74 -39.11 -135.43
N SER A 495 39.89 -37.88 -135.90
CA SER A 495 38.77 -37.07 -136.41
C SER A 495 38.36 -37.53 -137.82
N GLU A 496 39.33 -37.94 -138.63
CA GLU A 496 39.15 -38.51 -139.96
C GLU A 496 38.41 -39.87 -139.90
N VAL A 497 38.69 -40.76 -138.94
CA VAL A 497 37.94 -42.03 -138.77
C VAL A 497 36.46 -41.81 -138.44
N LYS A 498 36.12 -40.68 -137.80
CA LYS A 498 34.72 -40.28 -137.58
C LYS A 498 34.09 -39.77 -138.89
N ARG A 499 34.81 -38.93 -139.64
CA ARG A 499 34.41 -38.38 -140.95
C ARG A 499 34.28 -39.46 -142.04
N LEU A 500 35.19 -40.43 -142.07
CA LEU A 500 35.25 -41.52 -143.04
C LEU A 500 34.15 -42.56 -142.83
N LYS A 501 33.59 -42.71 -141.61
CA LYS A 501 32.40 -43.54 -141.42
C LYS A 501 31.17 -42.95 -142.10
N ASP A 502 31.05 -41.63 -142.12
CA ASP A 502 29.99 -40.95 -142.89
C ASP A 502 30.31 -40.98 -144.40
N GLU A 503 31.60 -40.89 -144.80
CA GLU A 503 32.05 -40.92 -146.20
C GLU A 503 31.99 -42.33 -146.85
N VAL A 504 32.10 -43.42 -146.08
CA VAL A 504 31.91 -44.81 -146.56
C VAL A 504 30.47 -45.01 -147.06
N THR A 505 29.47 -44.49 -146.34
CA THR A 505 28.07 -44.42 -146.80
C THR A 505 27.88 -43.66 -148.12
N THR A 506 28.87 -42.87 -148.53
CA THR A 506 28.84 -42.09 -149.79
C THR A 506 29.67 -42.77 -150.90
N ARG A 507 30.72 -43.55 -150.57
CA ARG A 507 31.56 -44.24 -151.55
C ARG A 507 31.12 -45.66 -151.93
N ASP A 508 30.16 -46.27 -151.24
CA ASP A 508 29.45 -47.44 -151.80
C ASP A 508 28.70 -47.12 -153.11
N ALA A 509 28.40 -45.84 -153.37
CA ALA A 509 27.93 -45.39 -154.69
C ALA A 509 29.00 -45.48 -155.80
N ALA A 510 30.30 -45.57 -155.44
CA ALA A 510 31.43 -45.64 -156.38
C ALA A 510 31.94 -47.08 -156.61
N LEU A 511 31.58 -48.03 -155.74
CA LEU A 511 31.87 -49.47 -155.91
C LEU A 511 31.16 -50.07 -157.14
N SER A 512 30.21 -49.33 -157.74
CA SER A 512 29.43 -49.72 -158.93
C SER A 512 30.22 -49.72 -160.26
N GLU A 513 31.38 -49.06 -160.38
CA GLU A 513 32.05 -48.90 -161.69
C GLU A 513 33.34 -49.72 -161.89
N ALA A 514 34.25 -49.78 -160.91
CA ALA A 514 35.58 -50.37 -161.11
C ALA A 514 35.62 -51.92 -161.08
N ALA A 515 34.57 -52.58 -160.57
CA ALA A 515 34.43 -54.05 -160.59
C ALA A 515 34.36 -54.65 -162.02
N LYS A 516 34.35 -53.82 -163.07
CA LYS A 516 34.42 -54.23 -164.48
C LYS A 516 35.85 -54.43 -165.02
N GLN A 517 36.90 -54.01 -164.31
CA GLN A 517 38.27 -54.05 -164.83
C GLN A 517 39.16 -55.07 -164.10
N ASN A 518 38.97 -56.32 -164.53
CA ASN A 518 40.03 -57.17 -165.05
C ASN A 518 41.19 -57.53 -164.10
N LEU A 519 41.24 -58.73 -163.50
CA LEU A 519 40.59 -59.98 -163.93
C LEU A 519 40.79 -60.27 -165.44
N ALA A 520 42.03 -60.21 -165.92
CA ALA A 520 42.36 -60.63 -167.29
C ALA A 520 43.81 -61.10 -167.48
N ARG A 521 44.75 -60.59 -166.68
CA ARG A 521 46.19 -60.81 -166.87
C ARG A 521 46.88 -60.78 -165.51
N GLN A 522 47.89 -61.59 -165.20
CA GLN A 522 48.44 -62.79 -165.84
C GLN A 522 49.31 -63.39 -164.70
N SER A 523 49.20 -64.61 -164.20
CA SER A 523 48.93 -65.91 -164.86
C SER A 523 49.92 -66.21 -165.99
N ASP A 524 50.22 -67.49 -166.17
CA ASP A 524 50.87 -68.08 -167.35
C ASP A 524 52.40 -67.90 -167.49
N THR A 525 53.09 -67.16 -166.62
CA THR A 525 54.58 -67.09 -166.57
C THR A 525 55.11 -66.93 -165.14
N GLU A 526 54.95 -67.87 -164.20
CA GLU A 526 54.91 -69.34 -164.29
C GLU A 526 56.11 -70.05 -164.95
N ARG A 527 56.35 -71.24 -164.40
CA ARG A 527 56.44 -72.54 -165.10
C ARG A 527 57.78 -73.13 -165.49
N LEU A 528 58.73 -72.38 -166.07
CA LEU A 528 59.62 -73.03 -167.06
C LEU A 528 61.14 -73.03 -166.86
N GLU A 529 61.76 -72.29 -165.93
CA GLU A 529 63.24 -72.33 -165.77
C GLU A 529 63.73 -72.78 -164.39
N ALA A 530 62.98 -73.67 -163.75
CA ALA A 530 63.42 -74.47 -162.61
C ALA A 530 64.39 -75.62 -162.98
N GLU A 531 65.03 -75.58 -164.16
CA GLU A 531 65.59 -76.77 -164.83
C GLU A 531 67.11 -76.72 -165.11
N ILE A 532 67.81 -75.64 -164.72
CA ILE A 532 69.29 -75.47 -164.87
C ILE A 532 69.98 -75.25 -163.50
N LEU A 533 69.41 -75.63 -162.36
CA LEU A 533 69.50 -77.00 -161.85
C LEU A 533 70.80 -77.77 -162.22
N ARG A 534 71.34 -78.46 -161.21
CA ARG A 534 71.90 -79.83 -161.32
C ARG A 534 73.32 -80.08 -161.83
N LEU A 535 73.89 -79.30 -162.76
CA LEU A 535 75.05 -79.80 -163.55
C LEU A 535 76.46 -79.43 -163.07
N ASN A 536 76.66 -78.44 -162.18
CA ASN A 536 78.02 -77.97 -161.83
C ASN A 536 78.60 -78.45 -160.49
N ASP A 537 77.89 -79.29 -159.72
CA ASP A 537 78.45 -79.97 -158.53
C ASP A 537 79.54 -81.00 -158.88
N GLU A 538 79.59 -81.45 -160.14
CA GLU A 538 80.28 -82.70 -160.54
C GLU A 538 81.77 -82.51 -160.91
N ILE A 539 82.31 -81.29 -160.88
CA ILE A 539 83.75 -80.99 -161.16
C ILE A 539 84.60 -80.90 -159.86
N ALA A 540 83.96 -81.23 -158.73
CA ALA A 540 84.41 -82.28 -157.82
C ALA A 540 85.91 -82.68 -157.73
N SER A 541 86.29 -82.94 -156.47
CA SER A 541 87.02 -84.14 -156.03
C SER A 541 88.51 -84.33 -156.34
N ARG A 542 89.05 -83.93 -157.50
CA ARG A 542 90.31 -84.56 -157.99
C ARG A 542 91.64 -83.96 -157.52
N THR A 543 91.71 -82.71 -157.08
CA THR A 543 93.00 -82.08 -156.69
C THR A 543 93.46 -82.40 -155.25
N ARG A 544 92.62 -83.07 -154.46
CA ARG A 544 92.84 -83.33 -153.02
C ARG A 544 93.90 -84.41 -152.70
N ALA A 545 94.63 -84.92 -153.69
CA ALA A 545 95.25 -86.24 -153.62
C ALA A 545 96.78 -86.33 -153.39
N LEU A 546 97.57 -85.25 -153.52
CA LEU A 546 98.97 -85.43 -153.98
C LEU A 546 100.14 -85.29 -152.97
N SER A 547 100.14 -84.47 -151.90
CA SER A 547 101.25 -84.48 -150.90
C SER A 547 100.99 -83.59 -149.67
N SER A 548 100.94 -84.03 -148.42
CA SER A 548 100.84 -85.37 -147.79
C SER A 548 102.03 -86.34 -147.76
N ALA A 549 103.21 -86.05 -148.33
CA ALA A 549 104.29 -87.04 -148.43
C ALA A 549 105.68 -86.61 -147.90
N ALA A 550 105.80 -85.46 -147.23
CA ALA A 550 107.10 -84.88 -146.85
C ALA A 550 107.21 -84.37 -145.39
N ASP A 551 106.32 -84.83 -144.50
CA ASP A 551 106.47 -84.66 -143.05
C ASP A 551 107.68 -85.47 -142.47
N GLN A 552 107.83 -85.40 -141.14
CA GLN A 552 108.20 -86.49 -140.22
C GLN A 552 109.59 -86.62 -139.56
N HIS A 553 110.74 -86.13 -140.06
CA HIS A 553 112.00 -86.77 -139.56
C HIS A 553 112.60 -86.37 -138.18
N GLN A 554 112.64 -85.11 -137.68
CA GLN A 554 113.45 -84.80 -136.46
C GLN A 554 113.15 -83.44 -135.76
N ALA A 555 112.72 -83.29 -134.49
CA ALA A 555 112.00 -84.18 -133.53
C ALA A 555 112.68 -84.79 -132.26
N LEU A 556 113.68 -84.18 -131.61
CA LEU A 556 114.21 -84.56 -130.25
C LEU A 556 114.77 -83.33 -129.47
N ALA A 557 115.01 -83.26 -128.14
CA ALA A 557 114.53 -83.95 -126.91
C ALA A 557 115.06 -83.20 -125.63
N ALA A 558 114.59 -83.46 -124.39
CA ALA A 558 115.01 -82.72 -123.15
C ALA A 558 114.84 -83.48 -121.79
N GLN A 559 115.56 -83.06 -120.71
CA GLN A 559 115.57 -83.54 -119.29
C GLN A 559 116.56 -82.68 -118.42
N PHE A 560 116.61 -82.60 -117.07
CA PHE A 560 115.69 -82.87 -115.93
C PHE A 560 116.17 -82.13 -114.61
N ALA A 561 115.62 -82.42 -113.40
CA ALA A 561 115.81 -81.62 -112.13
C ALA A 561 115.81 -82.39 -110.70
N ALA A 562 115.24 -81.92 -109.49
CA ALA A 562 115.46 -82.36 -108.01
C ALA A 562 114.34 -82.21 -106.80
N TYR A 563 114.59 -82.41 -105.42
CA TYR A 563 113.59 -82.57 -104.22
C TYR A 563 113.95 -82.25 -102.65
N LYS A 564 113.08 -82.42 -101.54
CA LYS A 564 113.20 -81.95 -100.03
C LYS A 564 112.26 -82.55 -98.82
N ALA A 565 112.48 -82.39 -97.43
CA ALA A 565 111.62 -82.86 -96.18
C ALA A 565 111.91 -82.36 -94.62
N GLU A 566 111.10 -82.65 -93.50
CA GLU A 566 111.14 -82.19 -91.99
C GLU A 566 110.35 -82.99 -90.77
N ASP A 567 110.58 -82.84 -89.37
CA ASP A 567 109.69 -83.23 -88.11
C ASP A 567 110.15 -82.87 -86.55
N THR A 568 109.40 -83.12 -85.36
CA THR A 568 109.63 -82.73 -83.85
C THR A 568 108.92 -83.49 -82.56
N THR A 569 109.07 -83.12 -81.19
CA THR A 569 108.15 -83.27 -79.88
C THR A 569 108.65 -83.54 -78.33
N PRO A 570 107.87 -83.37 -77.14
CA PRO A 570 108.29 -83.35 -75.63
C PRO A 570 107.38 -83.86 -74.34
N TRP A 571 107.78 -83.91 -72.98
CA TRP A 571 106.92 -84.18 -71.69
C TRP A 571 107.39 -83.92 -70.16
N LYS A 572 106.48 -84.16 -69.15
CA LYS A 572 106.43 -84.34 -67.60
C LYS A 572 107.55 -83.95 -66.56
N ARG A 573 107.15 -83.10 -65.59
CA ARG A 573 106.96 -83.31 -64.10
C ARG A 573 107.86 -84.21 -63.20
N LEU A 574 109.04 -84.71 -63.58
CA LEU A 574 109.79 -85.72 -62.77
C LEU A 574 111.24 -85.35 -62.31
N TRP A 575 111.59 -84.07 -62.20
CA TRP A 575 112.93 -83.66 -61.71
C TRP A 575 112.90 -82.69 -60.51
N ARG A 576 112.17 -83.10 -59.46
CA ARG A 576 112.48 -82.68 -58.07
C ARG A 576 113.52 -83.61 -57.41
N THR A 577 114.24 -84.38 -58.24
CA THR A 577 115.06 -85.54 -57.85
C THR A 577 116.47 -85.50 -58.45
N LEU A 578 116.99 -84.31 -58.72
CA LEU A 578 118.42 -84.00 -58.56
C LEU A 578 118.46 -82.50 -58.28
N ARG A 579 118.67 -82.08 -57.03
CA ARG A 579 119.92 -82.21 -56.26
C ARG A 579 121.01 -81.43 -56.95
N ASP A 580 121.44 -80.38 -56.25
CA ASP A 580 122.77 -79.79 -56.29
C ASP A 580 123.74 -80.47 -57.26
N LYS A 581 124.24 -79.70 -58.23
CA LYS A 581 125.60 -79.17 -58.07
C LYS A 581 126.05 -78.22 -59.19
N HIS A 582 126.93 -77.32 -58.77
CA HIS A 582 127.99 -76.67 -59.53
C HIS A 582 127.67 -75.53 -60.52
N GLN A 583 127.74 -74.30 -59.97
CA GLN A 583 128.84 -73.36 -60.28
C GLN A 583 130.25 -74.02 -60.24
N PRO A 584 131.31 -73.43 -60.85
CA PRO A 584 131.39 -72.28 -61.77
C PRO A 584 132.45 -72.52 -62.91
N GLU A 585 133.06 -71.44 -63.41
CA GLU A 585 134.41 -71.35 -64.02
C GLU A 585 134.66 -71.97 -65.41
N SER A 586 134.43 -71.17 -66.47
CA SER A 586 135.50 -70.50 -67.24
C SER A 586 134.92 -69.43 -68.18
#